data_AF-A0A654C3K8-F1
#
_entry.id   AF-A0A654C3K8-F1
#
_cell.length_a   1.000
_cell.length_b   1.000
_cell.length_c   1.000
_cell.angle_alpha   90.00
_cell.angle_beta   90.00
_cell.angle_gamma   90.00
#
_symmetry.space_group_name_H-M   'P 1'
#
loop_
_entity.id
_entity.type
_entity.pdbx_description
1 polymer ?
#
loop_
_entity_poly.entity_id
_entity_poly.type
_entity_poly.pdbx_seq_one_letter_code
_entity_poly.pdbx_strand_id
1 'polypeptide(L)'
;MIWSDVGARISCVMVTANRAAMARRAVRCFLDQSWSNRELVIVDDGAEDYSAILSAIPADRLIYHRIAKSTDNNLGRLRNLSLDLARGDLVAQWDDDDWYHPERLKRQAGAITGDKRACVLAATLMHLDAPEWMDRPYIGSLNPGVPGTILHRADPSARYPEERRGEDTVFLDHWPRDQLAVLDASHLFLRAFHGSNTWERAHFERRVRNSVASAIEYALRKATGMLSGHSRFRLPPDAQRAFEAYRGQSRALGLLP
;
A
#
# COMPACT_ATOMS: atom_id res chain seq x y z
N MET A 1 -13.36 -7.01 -20.99
CA MET A 1 -14.22 -6.05 -20.28
C MET A 1 -13.36 -4.84 -19.91
N ILE A 2 -13.87 -3.62 -20.13
CA ILE A 2 -13.24 -2.38 -19.64
C ILE A 2 -14.06 -1.97 -18.42
N TRP A 3 -13.42 -1.79 -17.28
CA TRP A 3 -14.10 -1.38 -16.06
C TRP A 3 -14.45 0.10 -16.12
N SER A 4 -15.66 0.45 -15.69
CA SER A 4 -16.08 1.83 -15.45
C SER A 4 -16.50 2.01 -14.00
N ASP A 5 -16.29 3.21 -13.47
CA ASP A 5 -16.61 3.53 -12.07
C ASP A 5 -18.12 3.70 -11.82
N VAL A 6 -18.93 3.72 -12.88
CA VAL A 6 -20.39 3.68 -12.81
C VAL A 6 -20.92 2.24 -12.66
N GLY A 7 -20.15 1.24 -13.09
CA GLY A 7 -20.56 -0.17 -13.08
C GLY A 7 -19.86 -1.01 -12.01
N ALA A 8 -18.53 -0.94 -11.92
CA ALA A 8 -17.76 -1.83 -11.07
C ALA A 8 -17.48 -1.23 -9.70
N ARG A 9 -17.73 -2.02 -8.65
CA ARG A 9 -17.38 -1.65 -7.28
C ARG A 9 -15.98 -2.17 -6.94
N ILE A 10 -15.17 -1.31 -6.31
CA ILE A 10 -13.88 -1.72 -5.73
C ILE A 10 -13.99 -1.79 -4.21
N SER A 11 -13.69 -2.94 -3.61
CA SER A 11 -13.50 -3.09 -2.16
C SER A 11 -12.03 -2.85 -1.81
N CYS A 12 -11.74 -1.79 -1.07
CA CYS A 12 -10.44 -1.61 -0.42
C CYS A 12 -10.46 -2.39 0.89
N VAL A 13 -9.56 -3.35 1.07
CA VAL A 13 -9.54 -4.22 2.25
C VAL A 13 -8.42 -3.81 3.22
N MET A 14 -8.81 -3.23 4.36
CA MET A 14 -7.91 -2.70 5.38
C MET A 14 -7.98 -3.53 6.66
N VAL A 15 -6.80 -3.94 7.14
CA VAL A 15 -6.61 -4.54 8.47
C VAL A 15 -5.89 -3.50 9.33
N THR A 16 -6.38 -3.28 10.55
CA THR A 16 -5.78 -2.30 11.47
C THR A 16 -5.81 -2.79 12.93
N ALA A 17 -4.86 -2.30 13.72
CA ALA A 17 -4.77 -2.59 15.15
C ALA A 17 -3.95 -1.51 15.87
N ASN A 18 -4.60 -0.71 16.72
CA ASN A 18 -3.96 0.34 17.54
C ASN A 18 -3.06 1.29 16.72
N ARG A 19 -3.57 1.77 15.59
CA ARG A 19 -2.84 2.62 14.64
C ARG A 19 -3.74 3.75 14.12
N ALA A 20 -4.56 4.36 14.99
CA ALA A 20 -5.59 5.32 14.61
C ALA A 20 -5.08 6.48 13.72
N ALA A 21 -3.89 7.05 14.00
CA ALA A 21 -3.33 8.13 13.20
C ALA A 21 -2.98 7.70 11.76
N MET A 22 -2.43 6.49 11.60
CA MET A 22 -2.11 5.92 10.29
C MET A 22 -3.39 5.54 9.54
N ALA A 23 -4.31 4.84 10.21
CA ALA A 23 -5.61 4.50 9.65
C ALA A 23 -6.39 5.74 9.20
N ARG A 24 -6.30 6.87 9.92
CA ARG A 24 -6.89 8.15 9.50
C ARG A 24 -6.31 8.63 8.17
N ARG A 25 -5.00 8.49 7.94
CA ARG A 25 -4.36 8.79 6.64
C ARG A 25 -4.85 7.84 5.55
N ALA A 26 -4.91 6.54 5.83
CA ALA A 26 -5.39 5.53 4.90
C ALA A 26 -6.86 5.76 4.51
N VAL A 27 -7.72 6.13 5.47
CA VAL A 27 -9.13 6.51 5.21
C VAL A 27 -9.20 7.79 4.38
N ARG A 28 -8.36 8.80 4.67
CA ARG A 28 -8.30 10.00 3.82
C ARG A 28 -7.93 9.65 2.37
N CYS A 29 -6.93 8.79 2.18
CA CYS A 29 -6.53 8.31 0.86
C CYS A 29 -7.67 7.57 0.13
N PHE A 30 -8.50 6.82 0.86
CA PHE A 30 -9.68 6.15 0.31
C PHE A 30 -10.74 7.16 -0.14
N LEU A 31 -11.00 8.18 0.69
CA LEU A 31 -11.95 9.25 0.38
C LEU A 31 -11.49 10.12 -0.80
N ASP A 32 -10.19 10.26 -1.01
CA ASP A 32 -9.61 11.02 -2.11
C ASP A 32 -9.52 10.25 -3.45
N GLN A 33 -9.87 8.95 -3.49
CA GLN A 33 -9.81 8.19 -4.75
C GLN A 33 -10.78 8.74 -5.80
N SER A 34 -10.31 8.81 -7.06
CA SER A 34 -11.13 9.24 -8.20
C SER A 34 -12.07 8.18 -8.75
N TRP A 35 -11.90 6.91 -8.34
CA TRP A 35 -12.85 5.84 -8.66
C TRP A 35 -14.09 5.91 -7.78
N SER A 36 -15.22 6.39 -8.30
CA SER A 36 -16.38 6.77 -7.49
C SER A 36 -17.07 5.59 -6.75
N ASN A 37 -17.36 4.47 -7.43
CA ASN A 37 -18.03 3.31 -6.85
C ASN A 37 -17.04 2.39 -6.11
N ARG A 38 -16.88 2.64 -4.81
CA ARG A 38 -15.94 1.93 -3.94
C ARG A 38 -16.46 1.83 -2.51
N GLU A 39 -15.99 0.82 -1.80
CA GLU A 39 -16.22 0.63 -0.38
C GLU A 39 -14.89 0.35 0.34
N LEU A 40 -14.84 0.69 1.63
CA LEU A 40 -13.74 0.36 2.51
C LEU A 40 -14.21 -0.69 3.51
N VAL A 41 -13.56 -1.85 3.47
CA VAL A 41 -13.72 -2.93 4.42
C VAL A 41 -12.63 -2.80 5.46
N ILE A 42 -13.01 -2.67 6.72
CA ILE A 42 -12.08 -2.48 7.84
C ILE A 42 -12.26 -3.64 8.81
N VAL A 43 -11.22 -4.44 8.95
CA VAL A 43 -11.10 -5.44 10.02
C VAL A 43 -10.19 -4.87 11.09
N ASP A 44 -10.73 -4.73 12.30
CA ASP A 44 -10.03 -4.14 13.46
C ASP A 44 -9.94 -5.17 14.60
N ASP A 45 -8.73 -5.51 15.00
CA ASP A 45 -8.46 -6.37 16.16
C ASP A 45 -7.70 -5.64 17.29
N GLY A 46 -7.72 -4.30 17.25
CA GLY A 46 -7.17 -3.41 18.26
C GLY A 46 -8.19 -2.99 19.34
N ALA A 47 -7.70 -2.20 20.30
CA ALA A 47 -8.46 -1.65 21.42
C ALA A 47 -8.69 -0.12 21.30
N GLU A 48 -7.96 0.57 20.43
CA GLU A 48 -8.15 2.02 20.19
C GLU A 48 -9.56 2.34 19.67
N ASP A 49 -10.04 3.55 19.93
CA ASP A 49 -11.31 4.02 19.38
C ASP A 49 -11.14 4.56 17.95
N TYR A 50 -11.86 3.96 17.00
CA TYR A 50 -11.90 4.37 15.60
C TYR A 50 -13.17 5.16 15.24
N SER A 51 -14.08 5.39 16.18
CA SER A 51 -15.40 6.02 15.93
C SER A 51 -15.33 7.29 15.07
N ALA A 52 -14.41 8.20 15.39
CA ALA A 52 -14.20 9.46 14.65
C ALA A 52 -13.58 9.28 13.26
N ILE A 53 -12.88 8.16 13.02
CA ILE A 53 -12.33 7.80 11.71
C ILE A 53 -13.43 7.20 10.85
N LEU A 54 -14.23 6.30 11.44
CA LEU A 54 -15.34 5.61 10.77
C LEU A 54 -16.45 6.58 10.35
N SER A 55 -16.76 7.58 11.18
CA SER A 55 -17.81 8.57 10.89
C SER A 55 -17.50 9.47 9.69
N ALA A 56 -16.24 9.54 9.25
CA ALA A 56 -15.85 10.28 8.05
C ALA A 56 -16.18 9.51 6.74
N ILE A 57 -16.54 8.23 6.83
CA ILE A 57 -16.82 7.38 5.67
C ILE A 57 -18.34 7.28 5.48
N PRO A 58 -18.86 7.52 4.26
CA PRO A 58 -20.27 7.30 3.96
C PRO A 58 -20.71 5.87 4.32
N ALA A 59 -21.88 5.74 4.95
CA ALA A 59 -22.37 4.46 5.47
C ALA A 59 -22.55 3.38 4.38
N ASP A 60 -22.90 3.79 3.15
CA ASP A 60 -23.04 2.90 1.98
C ASP A 60 -21.69 2.42 1.42
N ARG A 61 -20.58 2.98 1.90
CA ARG A 61 -19.20 2.70 1.51
C ARG A 61 -18.35 2.13 2.64
N LEU A 62 -18.93 1.82 3.80
CA LEU A 62 -18.21 1.29 4.95
C LEU A 62 -18.71 -0.09 5.32
N ILE A 63 -17.77 -1.03 5.47
CA ILE A 63 -17.99 -2.29 6.17
C ILE A 63 -16.96 -2.34 7.29
N TYR A 64 -17.40 -2.16 8.54
CA TYR A 64 -16.52 -2.23 9.70
C TYR A 64 -16.81 -3.50 10.50
N HIS A 65 -15.76 -4.27 10.77
CA HIS A 65 -15.84 -5.52 11.52
C HIS A 65 -14.75 -5.56 12.58
N ARG A 66 -15.15 -5.33 13.83
CA ARG A 66 -14.26 -5.43 14.98
C ARG A 66 -14.28 -6.83 15.56
N ILE A 67 -13.12 -7.41 15.81
CA ILE A 67 -12.99 -8.72 16.47
C ILE A 67 -12.17 -8.59 17.75
N ALA A 68 -12.36 -9.53 18.67
CA ALA A 68 -11.53 -9.61 19.86
C ALA A 68 -10.09 -9.95 19.48
N LYS A 69 -9.12 -9.27 20.12
CA LYS A 69 -7.71 -9.57 19.96
C LYS A 69 -7.42 -11.01 20.39
N SER A 70 -6.80 -11.79 19.51
CA SER A 70 -6.40 -13.18 19.75
C SER A 70 -5.02 -13.47 19.17
N THR A 71 -4.30 -14.43 19.74
CA THR A 71 -3.05 -14.97 19.18
C THR A 71 -3.26 -15.63 17.82
N ASP A 72 -4.49 -16.03 17.51
CA ASP A 72 -4.87 -16.68 16.24
C ASP A 72 -5.11 -15.66 15.12
N ASN A 73 -5.21 -14.36 15.44
CA ASN A 73 -5.40 -13.28 14.49
C ASN A 73 -4.08 -12.91 13.78
N ASN A 74 -3.50 -13.86 13.04
CA ASN A 74 -2.38 -13.52 12.16
C ASN A 74 -2.86 -12.65 10.99
N LEU A 75 -1.92 -11.95 10.34
CA LEU A 75 -2.24 -10.98 9.28
C LEU A 75 -2.95 -11.63 8.10
N GLY A 76 -2.54 -12.85 7.70
CA GLY A 76 -3.21 -13.61 6.64
C GLY A 76 -4.67 -13.91 6.95
N ARG A 77 -4.97 -14.37 8.17
CA ARG A 77 -6.35 -14.62 8.65
C ARG A 77 -7.20 -13.35 8.63
N LEU A 78 -6.67 -12.25 9.15
CA LEU A 78 -7.38 -10.96 9.16
C LEU A 78 -7.67 -10.44 7.76
N ARG A 79 -6.73 -10.64 6.81
CA ARG A 79 -6.94 -10.32 5.40
C ARG A 79 -7.96 -11.25 4.74
N ASN A 80 -7.96 -12.54 5.04
CA ASN A 80 -8.99 -13.44 4.51
C ASN A 80 -10.39 -13.05 5.02
N LEU A 81 -10.52 -12.65 6.29
CA LEU A 81 -11.78 -12.12 6.81
C LEU A 81 -12.23 -10.85 6.08
N SER A 82 -11.31 -9.95 5.73
CA SER A 82 -11.68 -8.77 4.93
C SER A 82 -12.04 -9.11 3.48
N LEU A 83 -11.45 -10.17 2.90
CA LEU A 83 -11.88 -10.72 1.60
C LEU A 83 -13.30 -11.31 1.66
N ASP A 84 -13.64 -12.02 2.73
CA ASP A 84 -14.98 -12.62 2.89
C ASP A 84 -16.08 -11.56 3.07
N LEU A 85 -15.72 -10.40 3.62
CA LEU A 85 -16.63 -9.27 3.83
C LEU A 85 -16.79 -8.36 2.60
N ALA A 86 -15.84 -8.42 1.65
CA ALA A 86 -15.82 -7.57 0.47
C ALA A 86 -16.97 -7.88 -0.50
N ARG A 87 -17.57 -6.84 -1.08
CA ARG A 87 -18.72 -6.92 -2.00
C ARG A 87 -18.42 -6.40 -3.41
N GLY A 88 -17.20 -5.93 -3.65
CA GLY A 88 -16.78 -5.36 -4.92
C GLY A 88 -16.44 -6.42 -5.96
N ASP A 89 -16.59 -6.06 -7.24
CA ASP A 89 -16.13 -6.86 -8.39
C ASP A 89 -14.59 -6.92 -8.46
N LEU A 90 -13.96 -5.91 -7.87
CA LEU A 90 -12.53 -5.77 -7.73
C LEU A 90 -12.19 -5.57 -6.25
N VAL A 91 -11.03 -6.08 -5.85
CA VAL A 91 -10.52 -6.00 -4.49
C VAL A 91 -9.11 -5.41 -4.53
N ALA A 92 -8.85 -4.42 -3.68
CA ALA A 92 -7.56 -3.77 -3.54
C ALA A 92 -7.02 -3.95 -2.12
N GLN A 93 -5.78 -4.44 -1.99
CA GLN A 93 -5.11 -4.44 -0.69
C GLN A 93 -4.89 -3.00 -0.20
N TRP A 94 -5.21 -2.76 1.06
CA TRP A 94 -5.23 -1.43 1.67
C TRP A 94 -4.69 -1.46 3.11
N ASP A 95 -3.37 -1.60 3.27
CA ASP A 95 -2.70 -1.49 4.56
C ASP A 95 -2.88 -0.08 5.20
N ASP A 96 -3.00 -0.04 6.52
CA ASP A 96 -3.32 1.18 7.29
C ASP A 96 -2.16 2.17 7.40
N ASP A 97 -0.93 1.73 7.12
CA ASP A 97 0.31 2.49 7.28
C ASP A 97 0.93 2.99 5.97
N ASP A 98 0.33 2.66 4.83
CA ASP A 98 0.75 3.11 3.51
C ASP A 98 0.01 4.38 3.05
N TRP A 99 0.51 5.00 1.98
CA TRP A 99 -0.15 6.13 1.32
C TRP A 99 -0.53 5.77 -0.11
N TYR A 100 -1.71 6.23 -0.54
CA TYR A 100 -2.28 5.90 -1.83
C TYR A 100 -2.63 7.15 -2.61
N HIS A 101 -2.15 7.23 -3.84
CA HIS A 101 -2.44 8.34 -4.73
C HIS A 101 -3.93 8.34 -5.14
N PRO A 102 -4.59 9.50 -5.30
CA PRO A 102 -5.99 9.60 -5.74
C PRO A 102 -6.37 8.80 -6.99
N GLU A 103 -5.42 8.63 -7.91
CA GLU A 103 -5.62 7.90 -9.17
C GLU A 103 -5.32 6.39 -9.08
N ARG A 104 -4.89 5.85 -7.92
CA ARG A 104 -4.43 4.44 -7.81
C ARG A 104 -5.47 3.48 -8.35
N LEU A 105 -6.68 3.52 -7.78
CA LEU A 105 -7.74 2.56 -8.12
C LEU A 105 -8.10 2.63 -9.62
N LYS A 106 -8.27 3.84 -10.15
CA LYS A 106 -8.63 4.06 -11.56
C LYS A 106 -7.56 3.54 -12.51
N ARG A 107 -6.28 3.80 -12.22
CA ARG A 107 -5.16 3.36 -13.06
C ARG A 107 -5.00 1.84 -13.03
N GLN A 108 -5.07 1.22 -11.87
CA GLN A 108 -4.97 -0.24 -11.74
C GLN A 108 -6.19 -0.97 -12.33
N ALA A 109 -7.41 -0.49 -12.07
CA ALA A 109 -8.62 -1.06 -12.68
C ALA A 109 -8.57 -0.98 -14.22
N GLY A 110 -8.12 0.16 -14.77
CA GLY A 110 -7.94 0.33 -16.22
C GLY A 110 -6.91 -0.61 -16.85
N ALA A 111 -5.98 -1.18 -16.07
CA ALA A 111 -5.01 -2.17 -16.55
C ALA A 111 -5.56 -3.61 -16.56
N ILE A 112 -6.64 -3.89 -15.82
CA ILE A 112 -7.30 -5.19 -15.79
C ILE A 112 -8.27 -5.30 -16.95
N THR A 113 -7.74 -5.56 -18.14
CA THR A 113 -8.51 -5.73 -19.38
C THR A 113 -8.22 -7.09 -20.03
N GLY A 114 -9.06 -7.51 -20.97
CA GLY A 114 -8.94 -8.83 -21.61
C GLY A 114 -8.92 -9.96 -20.58
N ASP A 115 -7.89 -10.80 -20.67
CA ASP A 115 -7.64 -11.96 -19.81
C ASP A 115 -6.95 -11.61 -18.48
N LYS A 116 -6.58 -10.33 -18.28
CA LYS A 116 -5.99 -9.89 -17.01
C LYS A 116 -7.02 -10.00 -15.88
N ARG A 117 -6.59 -10.58 -14.76
CA ARG A 117 -7.36 -10.77 -13.53
C ARG A 117 -6.83 -9.97 -12.36
N ALA A 118 -5.58 -9.55 -12.40
CA ALA A 118 -4.97 -8.74 -11.35
C ALA A 118 -4.01 -7.71 -11.91
N CYS A 119 -3.68 -6.71 -11.11
CA CYS A 119 -2.73 -5.65 -11.40
C CYS A 119 -1.88 -5.36 -10.16
N VAL A 120 -0.56 -5.26 -10.35
CA VAL A 120 0.39 -4.74 -9.37
C VAL A 120 1.17 -3.57 -9.96
N LEU A 121 1.80 -2.77 -9.10
CA LEU A 121 2.79 -1.79 -9.52
C LEU A 121 4.16 -2.44 -9.64
N ALA A 122 4.93 -2.08 -10.68
CA ALA A 122 6.30 -2.56 -10.88
C ALA A 122 7.25 -2.08 -9.74
N ALA A 123 6.95 -0.90 -9.20
CA ALA A 123 7.71 -0.25 -8.15
C ALA A 123 6.81 0.68 -7.33
N THR A 124 7.26 1.08 -6.15
CA THR A 124 6.59 2.07 -5.29
C THR A 124 7.58 3.07 -4.75
N LEU A 125 7.08 4.22 -4.30
CA LEU A 125 7.86 5.10 -3.44
C LEU A 125 8.10 4.44 -2.08
N MET A 126 9.26 4.72 -1.52
CA MET A 126 9.71 4.26 -0.21
C MET A 126 10.17 5.48 0.59
N HIS A 127 9.74 5.57 1.83
CA HIS A 127 10.16 6.61 2.78
C HIS A 127 10.51 5.97 4.12
N LEU A 128 11.52 6.52 4.81
CA LEU A 128 11.86 6.10 6.17
C LEU A 128 11.69 7.31 7.08
N ASP A 129 10.84 7.17 8.10
CA ASP A 129 10.68 8.13 9.17
C ASP A 129 11.87 8.05 10.14
N ALA A 130 12.98 8.65 9.70
CA ALA A 130 14.20 8.78 10.46
C ALA A 130 14.92 10.07 10.03
N PRO A 131 15.52 10.84 10.95
CA PRO A 131 16.11 12.15 10.64
C PRO A 131 17.06 12.16 9.44
N GLU A 132 17.87 11.11 9.30
CA GLU A 132 18.83 10.96 8.20
C GLU A 132 18.21 10.53 6.86
N TRP A 133 16.93 10.12 6.85
CA TRP A 133 16.21 9.65 5.67
C TRP A 133 14.98 10.49 5.30
N MET A 134 14.58 11.42 6.17
CA MET A 134 13.35 12.21 6.08
C MET A 134 13.14 12.90 4.71
N ASP A 135 14.20 13.39 4.10
CA ASP A 135 14.17 14.06 2.79
C ASP A 135 14.80 13.21 1.68
N ARG A 136 14.86 11.88 1.88
CA ARG A 136 15.52 10.93 0.97
C ARG A 136 14.59 9.79 0.56
N PRO A 137 13.39 10.09 -0.01
CA PRO A 137 12.56 9.06 -0.60
C PRO A 137 13.28 8.43 -1.80
N TYR A 138 12.90 7.20 -2.13
CA TYR A 138 13.44 6.51 -3.30
C TYR A 138 12.39 5.57 -3.90
N ILE A 139 12.64 5.08 -5.11
CA ILE A 139 11.80 4.08 -5.78
C ILE A 139 12.37 2.68 -5.51
N GLY A 140 11.53 1.82 -4.93
CA GLY A 140 11.82 0.40 -4.73
C GLY A 140 10.99 -0.46 -5.67
N SER A 141 11.65 -1.28 -6.50
CA SER A 141 11.01 -2.24 -7.41
C SER A 141 11.06 -3.67 -6.88
N LEU A 142 10.13 -4.50 -7.34
CA LEU A 142 10.13 -5.95 -7.12
C LEU A 142 9.59 -6.65 -8.38
N ASN A 143 10.13 -7.81 -8.73
CA ASN A 143 9.67 -8.62 -9.87
C ASN A 143 8.77 -9.76 -9.34
N PRO A 144 7.57 -10.01 -9.90
CA PRO A 144 6.97 -9.33 -11.05
C PRO A 144 6.36 -7.96 -10.76
N GLY A 145 6.11 -7.65 -9.50
CA GLY A 145 5.64 -6.35 -9.02
C GLY A 145 5.65 -6.33 -7.50
N VAL A 146 5.18 -5.24 -6.90
CA VAL A 146 5.12 -5.09 -5.44
C VAL A 146 3.81 -5.69 -4.91
N PRO A 147 3.84 -6.80 -4.13
CA PRO A 147 2.64 -7.56 -3.78
C PRO A 147 1.58 -6.76 -3.04
N GLY A 148 1.97 -5.97 -2.05
CA GLY A 148 1.03 -5.12 -1.30
C GLY A 148 0.29 -4.05 -2.12
N THR A 149 0.66 -3.85 -3.39
CA THR A 149 -0.05 -2.93 -4.28
C THR A 149 -1.21 -3.58 -5.03
N ILE A 150 -1.42 -4.89 -4.87
CA ILE A 150 -2.36 -5.67 -5.67
C ILE A 150 -3.78 -5.09 -5.70
N LEU A 151 -4.33 -5.06 -6.91
CA LEU A 151 -5.74 -4.91 -7.20
C LEU A 151 -6.14 -6.08 -8.09
N HIS A 152 -7.18 -6.84 -7.74
CA HIS A 152 -7.56 -8.04 -8.49
C HIS A 152 -9.08 -8.16 -8.61
N ARG A 153 -9.55 -8.97 -9.57
CA ARG A 153 -10.95 -9.39 -9.64
C ARG A 153 -11.31 -10.21 -8.41
N ALA A 154 -12.52 -10.03 -7.90
CA ALA A 154 -13.05 -10.86 -6.84
C ALA A 154 -12.97 -12.34 -7.23
N ASP A 155 -12.39 -13.14 -6.34
CA ASP A 155 -12.18 -14.56 -6.54
C ASP A 155 -12.23 -15.28 -5.18
N PRO A 156 -13.24 -16.13 -4.94
CA PRO A 156 -13.37 -16.87 -3.69
C PRO A 156 -12.20 -17.82 -3.40
N SER A 157 -11.41 -18.20 -4.41
CA SER A 157 -10.25 -19.08 -4.23
C SER A 157 -8.95 -18.34 -3.86
N ALA A 158 -8.90 -17.02 -4.04
CA ALA A 158 -7.74 -16.22 -3.66
C ALA A 158 -7.67 -16.06 -2.14
N ARG A 159 -6.71 -16.72 -1.48
CA ARG A 159 -6.56 -16.66 -0.02
C ARG A 159 -5.12 -16.45 0.38
N TYR A 160 -4.91 -15.59 1.38
CA TYR A 160 -3.61 -15.37 2.01
C TYR A 160 -3.26 -16.62 2.85
N PRO A 161 -1.99 -17.08 2.84
CA PRO A 161 -1.57 -18.08 3.82
C PRO A 161 -1.67 -17.49 5.23
N GLU A 162 -1.96 -18.32 6.23
CA GLU A 162 -2.09 -17.92 7.64
C GLU A 162 -0.72 -17.64 8.30
N GLU A 163 0.06 -16.77 7.67
CA GLU A 163 1.42 -16.42 8.06
C GLU A 163 1.46 -15.03 8.68
N ARG A 164 2.52 -14.78 9.47
CA ARG A 164 2.76 -13.47 10.09
C ARG A 164 3.50 -12.49 9.17
N ARG A 165 4.23 -12.99 8.16
CA ARG A 165 5.09 -12.20 7.25
C ARG A 165 5.17 -12.86 5.88
N GLY A 166 5.15 -12.05 4.83
CA GLY A 166 5.36 -12.49 3.44
C GLY A 166 4.14 -13.17 2.81
N GLU A 167 3.01 -13.15 3.51
CA GLU A 167 1.72 -13.64 3.05
C GLU A 167 1.28 -12.98 1.75
N ASP A 168 1.61 -11.70 1.55
CA ASP A 168 1.31 -10.95 0.33
C ASP A 168 2.07 -11.49 -0.89
N THR A 169 3.30 -11.96 -0.68
CA THR A 169 4.16 -12.51 -1.72
C THR A 169 3.59 -13.83 -2.22
N VAL A 170 3.18 -14.71 -1.29
CA VAL A 170 2.53 -15.99 -1.62
C VAL A 170 1.15 -15.75 -2.23
N PHE A 171 0.40 -14.77 -1.74
CA PHE A 171 -0.91 -14.40 -2.31
C PHE A 171 -0.80 -13.98 -3.77
N LEU A 172 0.29 -13.30 -4.16
CA LEU A 172 0.51 -12.90 -5.55
C LEU A 172 0.70 -14.09 -6.50
N ASP A 173 1.24 -15.22 -6.01
CA ASP A 173 1.45 -16.43 -6.81
C ASP A 173 0.14 -17.09 -7.25
N HIS A 174 -0.98 -16.73 -6.63
CA HIS A 174 -2.32 -17.13 -7.07
C HIS A 174 -2.64 -16.60 -8.48
N TRP A 175 -1.97 -15.53 -8.92
CA TRP A 175 -2.17 -14.91 -10.23
C TRP A 175 -1.05 -15.25 -11.22
N PRO A 176 -1.33 -16.11 -12.23
CA PRO A 176 -0.39 -16.41 -13.30
C PRO A 176 0.13 -15.14 -14.00
N ARG A 177 1.39 -15.15 -14.45
CA ARG A 177 2.05 -13.97 -15.05
C ARG A 177 1.34 -13.44 -16.29
N ASP A 178 0.73 -14.31 -17.09
CA ASP A 178 -0.08 -13.95 -18.25
C ASP A 178 -1.42 -13.29 -17.86
N GLN A 179 -1.93 -13.53 -16.66
CA GLN A 179 -3.13 -12.89 -16.10
C GLN A 179 -2.84 -11.70 -15.17
N LEU A 180 -1.57 -11.49 -14.81
CA LEU A 180 -1.11 -10.36 -14.01
C LEU A 180 -0.71 -9.18 -14.92
N ALA A 181 -1.34 -8.03 -14.71
CA ALA A 181 -0.90 -6.76 -15.26
C ALA A 181 0.14 -6.13 -14.33
N VAL A 182 1.15 -5.49 -14.91
CA VAL A 182 2.19 -4.78 -14.16
C VAL A 182 2.25 -3.35 -14.66
N LEU A 183 1.94 -2.40 -13.79
CA LEU A 183 1.95 -0.98 -14.12
C LEU A 183 3.24 -0.30 -13.65
N ASP A 184 3.92 0.37 -14.57
CA ASP A 184 5.04 1.24 -14.25
C ASP A 184 4.53 2.63 -13.85
N ALA A 185 4.07 2.75 -12.61
CA ALA A 185 3.48 3.98 -12.06
C ALA A 185 3.79 4.11 -10.57
N SER A 186 5.08 4.19 -10.23
CA SER A 186 5.57 4.15 -8.85
C SER A 186 5.02 5.25 -7.93
N HIS A 187 4.61 6.40 -8.49
CA HIS A 187 4.00 7.50 -7.75
C HIS A 187 2.60 7.18 -7.19
N LEU A 188 1.97 6.07 -7.61
CA LEU A 188 0.62 5.73 -7.18
C LEU A 188 0.55 5.18 -5.74
N PHE A 189 1.69 4.85 -5.15
CA PHE A 189 1.79 4.18 -3.86
C PHE A 189 3.08 4.56 -3.15
N LEU A 190 2.99 4.86 -1.85
CA LEU A 190 4.17 5.07 -1.01
C LEU A 190 4.11 4.18 0.22
N ARG A 191 5.21 3.44 0.41
CA ARG A 191 5.47 2.63 1.60
C ARG A 191 6.31 3.41 2.59
N ALA A 192 5.84 3.55 3.82
CA ALA A 192 6.54 4.26 4.87
C ALA A 192 7.06 3.29 5.94
N PHE A 193 8.35 3.34 6.21
CA PHE A 193 8.91 2.75 7.42
C PHE A 193 8.74 3.73 8.59
N HIS A 194 8.07 3.29 9.65
CA HIS A 194 7.70 4.08 10.85
C HIS A 194 8.12 3.40 12.17
N GLY A 195 8.89 2.31 12.09
CA GLY A 195 9.44 1.62 13.27
C GLY A 195 8.55 0.52 13.84
N SER A 196 7.26 0.49 13.53
CA SER A 196 6.34 -0.59 13.94
C SER A 196 5.88 -1.48 12.78
N ASN A 197 6.50 -1.36 11.61
CA ASN A 197 6.21 -2.21 10.45
C ASN A 197 6.57 -3.67 10.70
N THR A 198 5.99 -4.56 9.89
CA THR A 198 6.35 -5.99 9.85
C THR A 198 7.80 -6.23 9.42
N TRP A 199 8.37 -5.31 8.63
CA TRP A 199 9.75 -5.34 8.14
C TRP A 199 10.65 -4.35 8.91
N GLU A 200 11.86 -4.79 9.23
CA GLU A 200 12.84 -4.00 9.97
C GLU A 200 13.44 -2.87 9.12
N ARG A 201 13.96 -1.83 9.78
CA ARG A 201 14.64 -0.68 9.14
C ARG A 201 15.71 -1.11 8.12
N ALA A 202 16.53 -2.10 8.48
CA ALA A 202 17.60 -2.62 7.65
C ALA A 202 17.11 -3.17 6.30
N HIS A 203 15.86 -3.64 6.23
CA HIS A 203 15.22 -4.07 4.98
C HIS A 203 15.07 -2.90 4.02
N PHE A 204 14.56 -1.77 4.50
CA PHE A 204 14.37 -0.56 3.71
C PHE A 204 15.72 0.03 3.28
N GLU A 205 16.68 0.15 4.19
CA GLU A 205 18.00 0.70 3.85
C GLU A 205 18.78 -0.14 2.84
N ARG A 206 18.57 -1.47 2.84
CA ARG A 206 19.22 -2.37 1.88
C ARG A 206 18.71 -2.17 0.46
N ARG A 207 17.45 -1.77 0.29
CA ARG A 207 16.86 -1.54 -1.05
C ARG A 207 17.52 -0.38 -1.81
N VAL A 208 18.09 0.59 -1.11
CA VAL A 208 18.89 1.67 -1.71
C VAL A 208 20.19 1.13 -2.32
N ARG A 209 20.69 0.00 -1.80
CA ARG A 209 21.99 -0.61 -2.13
C ARG A 209 21.84 -1.97 -2.82
N ASN A 210 20.71 -2.22 -3.48
CA ASN A 210 20.37 -3.55 -3.99
C ASN A 210 21.06 -3.94 -5.31
N SER A 211 21.97 -3.12 -5.82
CA SER A 211 22.88 -3.44 -6.92
C SER A 211 24.32 -3.04 -6.60
N VAL A 212 25.30 -3.71 -7.23
CA VAL A 212 26.72 -3.40 -7.06
C VAL A 212 26.99 -1.91 -7.32
N ALA A 213 26.46 -1.37 -8.42
CA ALA A 213 26.60 0.05 -8.76
C ALA A 213 26.03 0.97 -7.66
N SER A 214 24.83 0.67 -7.16
CA SER A 214 24.22 1.47 -6.08
C SER A 214 24.97 1.34 -4.75
N ALA A 215 25.53 0.17 -4.45
CA ALA A 215 26.33 -0.04 -3.24
C ALA A 215 27.64 0.76 -3.28
N ILE A 216 28.30 0.79 -4.44
CA ILE A 216 29.52 1.60 -4.66
C ILE A 216 29.19 3.09 -4.56
N GLU A 217 28.14 3.56 -5.26
CA GLU A 217 27.71 4.95 -5.19
C GLU A 217 27.36 5.36 -3.75
N TYR A 218 26.60 4.53 -3.04
CA TYR A 218 26.27 4.78 -1.64
C TYR A 218 27.52 4.92 -0.77
N ALA A 219 28.50 4.03 -0.91
CA ALA A 219 29.74 4.08 -0.13
C ALA A 219 30.52 5.38 -0.40
N LEU A 220 30.69 5.76 -1.67
CA LEU A 220 31.38 6.98 -2.08
C LEU A 220 30.66 8.24 -1.57
N ARG A 221 29.34 8.32 -1.76
CA ARG A 221 28.53 9.46 -1.33
C ARG A 221 28.48 9.59 0.19
N LYS A 222 28.43 8.47 0.91
CA LYS A 222 28.47 8.46 2.38
C LYS A 222 29.83 8.92 2.91
N ALA A 223 30.93 8.42 2.34
CA ALA A 223 32.28 8.83 2.74
C ALA A 223 32.55 10.33 2.51
N THR A 224 31.87 10.94 1.55
CA THR A 224 32.02 12.36 1.20
C THR A 224 30.95 13.27 1.83
N GLY A 225 30.07 12.74 2.69
CA GLY A 225 28.97 13.53 3.29
C GLY A 225 27.88 13.96 2.29
N MET A 226 27.94 13.51 1.04
CA MET A 226 27.04 13.90 -0.05
C MET A 226 25.96 12.85 -0.34
N LEU A 227 25.44 12.18 0.70
CA LEU A 227 24.50 11.07 0.52
C LEU A 227 23.24 11.48 -0.26
N SER A 228 22.73 12.71 -0.07
CA SER A 228 21.58 13.24 -0.81
C SER A 228 21.79 13.30 -2.34
N GLY A 229 23.04 13.28 -2.82
CA GLY A 229 23.38 13.22 -4.24
C GLY A 229 23.34 11.82 -4.85
N HIS A 230 22.93 10.80 -4.10
CA HIS A 230 22.78 9.44 -4.63
C HIS A 230 21.66 9.39 -5.67
N SER A 231 21.94 8.73 -6.80
CA SER A 231 21.01 8.53 -7.91
C SER A 231 19.61 8.03 -7.50
N ARG A 232 19.51 7.20 -6.45
CA ARG A 232 18.26 6.63 -5.94
C ARG A 232 17.29 7.65 -5.36
N PHE A 233 17.79 8.80 -4.92
CA PHE A 233 16.97 9.88 -4.36
C PHE A 233 16.47 10.84 -5.44
N ARG A 234 16.90 10.66 -6.70
CA ARG A 234 16.40 11.45 -7.84
C ARG A 234 15.08 10.86 -8.33
N LEU A 235 13.98 11.39 -7.81
CA LEU A 235 12.63 11.01 -8.20
C LEU A 235 12.19 11.71 -9.49
N PRO A 236 11.40 11.07 -10.36
CA PRO A 236 10.71 11.76 -11.46
C PRO A 236 9.65 12.75 -10.92
N PRO A 237 9.21 13.74 -11.72
CA PRO A 237 8.36 14.84 -11.22
C PRO A 237 7.02 14.41 -10.62
N ASP A 238 6.40 13.35 -11.14
CA ASP A 238 5.19 12.75 -10.60
C ASP A 238 5.41 12.12 -9.21
N ALA A 239 6.52 11.40 -9.04
CA ALA A 239 6.92 10.84 -7.75
C ALA A 239 7.27 11.92 -6.72
N GLN A 240 7.89 13.03 -7.13
CA GLN A 240 8.15 14.17 -6.24
C GLN A 240 6.83 14.76 -5.70
N ARG A 241 5.86 15.03 -6.58
CA ARG A 241 4.54 15.54 -6.18
C ARG A 241 3.80 14.58 -5.24
N ALA A 242 3.85 13.27 -5.54
CA ALA A 242 3.25 12.26 -4.68
C ALA A 242 3.90 12.23 -3.29
N PHE A 243 5.23 12.35 -3.22
CA PHE A 243 5.95 12.42 -1.95
C PHE A 243 5.59 13.68 -1.14
N GLU A 244 5.49 14.84 -1.79
CA GLU A 244 5.06 16.09 -1.15
C GLU A 244 3.64 15.99 -0.58
N ALA A 245 2.71 15.40 -1.34
CA ALA A 245 1.35 15.14 -0.87
C ALA A 245 1.33 14.22 0.37
N TYR A 246 2.08 13.12 0.32
CA TYR A 246 2.26 12.22 1.46
C TYR A 246 2.81 12.96 2.69
N ARG A 247 3.87 13.78 2.53
CA ARG A 247 4.46 14.54 3.64
C ARG A 247 3.47 15.53 4.24
N GLY A 248 2.78 16.29 3.39
CA GLY A 248 1.79 17.27 3.85
C GLY A 248 0.67 16.61 4.67
N GLN A 249 0.11 15.50 4.17
CA GLN A 249 -0.92 14.75 4.89
C GLN A 249 -0.38 14.14 6.20
N SER A 250 0.84 13.60 6.18
CA SER A 250 1.43 12.97 7.37
C SER A 250 1.74 14.00 8.46
N ARG A 251 2.24 15.19 8.11
CA ARG A 251 2.46 16.31 9.04
C ARG A 251 1.15 16.81 9.65
N ALA A 252 0.12 16.97 8.84
CA ALA A 252 -1.20 17.40 9.31
C ALA A 252 -1.80 16.42 10.34
N LEU A 253 -1.35 15.16 10.35
CA LEU A 253 -1.77 14.12 11.26
C LEU A 253 -0.76 13.85 12.40
N GLY A 254 0.33 14.61 12.48
CA GLY A 254 1.40 14.40 13.47
C GLY A 254 2.17 13.09 13.28
N LEU A 255 2.10 12.48 12.09
CA LEU A 255 2.83 11.25 11.74
C LEU A 255 4.27 11.52 11.30
N LEU A 256 4.60 12.76 10.96
CA LEU A 256 5.93 13.23 10.60
C LEU A 256 6.17 14.61 11.23
N PRO A 257 7.43 14.99 11.51
CA PRO A 257 7.80 16.31 12.00
C PRO A 257 7.61 17.42 10.95
#